data_AF-A0A759V765-F1
#
_entry.id   AF-A0A759V765-F1
#
_cell.length_a   1.000
_cell.length_b   1.000
_cell.length_c   1.000
_cell.angle_alpha   90.00
_cell.angle_beta   90.00
_cell.angle_gamma   90.00
#
_symmetry.space_group_name_H-M   'P 1'
#
loop_
_entity.id
_entity.type
_entity.pdbx_description
1 polymer ?
#
loop_
_entity_poly.entity_id
_entity_poly.type
_entity_poly.pdbx_seq_one_letter_code
_entity_poly.pdbx_strand_id
1 'polypeptide(L)' 'DKPTFFVKTSLTVHLKRPDTLTILGDTFWVDRITPAGGDSSIILLGRGTPPTDNRRRTGGMFDCSPA' A
#
# COMPACT_ATOMS: atom_id res chain seq x y z
N ASP A 1 1.68 -7.11 -11.09
CA ASP A 1 2.81 -6.67 -10.24
C ASP A 1 2.58 -5.30 -9.63
N LYS A 2 2.56 -5.20 -8.30
CA LYS A 2 2.57 -3.91 -7.59
C LYS A 2 3.99 -3.67 -7.05
N PRO A 3 4.57 -2.47 -7.22
CA PRO A 3 5.90 -2.20 -6.67
C PRO A 3 5.89 -2.26 -5.14
N THR A 4 6.89 -2.92 -4.57
CA THR A 4 7.11 -3.00 -3.12
C THR A 4 8.47 -2.45 -2.75
N PHE A 5 8.54 -1.67 -1.69
CA PHE A 5 9.78 -1.14 -1.12
C PHE A 5 10.03 -1.75 0.25
N PHE A 6 11.29 -2.11 0.49
CA PHE A 6 11.77 -2.51 1.81
C PHE A 6 12.51 -1.32 2.43
N VAL A 7 12.02 -0.83 3.55
CA VAL A 7 12.53 0.38 4.20
C VAL A 7 12.64 0.20 5.70
N LYS A 8 13.41 1.07 6.37
CA LYS A 8 13.46 1.07 7.83
C LYS A 8 12.12 1.50 8.42
N THR A 9 11.69 0.84 9.49
CA THR A 9 10.43 1.13 10.20
C THR A 9 10.37 2.57 10.69
N SER A 10 11.52 3.14 11.10
CA SER A 10 11.63 4.54 11.51
C SER A 10 11.25 5.53 10.42
N LEU A 11 11.43 5.19 9.14
CA LEU A 11 11.00 6.03 8.01
C LEU A 11 9.49 5.84 7.72
N THR A 12 8.94 4.67 8.06
CA THR A 12 7.52 4.39 7.85
C THR A 12 6.59 4.99 8.90
N VAL A 13 7.11 5.41 10.05
CA VAL A 13 6.29 5.99 11.14
C VAL A 13 5.58 7.28 10.71
N HIS A 14 6.17 8.01 9.77
CA HIS A 14 5.61 9.25 9.22
C HIS A 14 4.72 9.01 8.01
N LEU A 15 4.70 7.79 7.46
CA LEU A 15 3.93 7.44 6.28
C LEU A 15 2.59 6.85 6.68
N LYS A 16 1.54 7.36 6.06
CA LYS A 16 0.18 6.84 6.19
C LYS A 16 -0.37 6.51 4.81
N ARG A 17 -1.40 5.68 4.78
CA ARG A 17 -2.23 5.52 3.57
C ARG A 17 -3.19 6.72 3.50
N PRO A 18 -3.39 7.38 2.34
CA PRO A 18 -2.78 7.15 1.02
C PRO A 18 -1.71 8.22 0.67
N ASP A 19 -0.65 8.37 1.47
CA ASP A 19 0.40 9.35 1.21
C ASP A 19 1.08 9.11 -0.13
N THR A 20 1.47 10.21 -0.78
CA THR A 20 2.11 10.20 -2.09
C THR A 20 3.62 10.24 -1.96
N LEU A 21 4.32 9.35 -2.66
CA LEU A 21 5.77 9.23 -2.71
C LEU A 21 6.25 9.45 -4.14
N THR A 22 7.24 10.33 -4.31
CA THR A 22 7.93 10.50 -5.59
C THR A 22 9.24 9.73 -5.55
N ILE A 23 9.37 8.72 -6.42
CA ILE A 23 10.55 7.85 -6.48
C ILE A 23 11.08 7.85 -7.90
N LEU A 24 12.32 8.30 -8.09
CA LEU A 24 12.97 8.37 -9.42
C LEU A 24 12.17 9.18 -10.46
N GLY A 25 11.38 10.16 -10.02
CA GLY A 25 10.53 10.99 -10.88
C GLY A 25 9.12 10.45 -11.11
N ASP A 26 8.84 9.21 -10.73
CA ASP A 26 7.50 8.63 -10.78
C ASP A 26 6.74 8.88 -9.47
N THR A 27 5.43 9.11 -9.60
CA THR A 27 4.54 9.32 -8.45
C THR A 27 3.80 8.03 -8.10
N PHE A 28 3.94 7.64 -6.83
CA PHE A 28 3.28 6.48 -6.23
C PHE A 28 2.48 6.90 -5.01
N TRP A 29 1.52 6.08 -4.61
CA TRP A 29 0.83 6.26 -3.33
C TRP A 29 1.00 5.02 -2.46
N VAL A 30 1.01 5.23 -1.15
CA VAL A 30 1.14 4.16 -0.15
C VAL A 30 -0.16 3.37 -0.09
N ASP A 31 -0.14 2.12 -0.55
CA ASP A 31 -1.29 1.21 -0.48
C ASP A 31 -1.32 0.47 0.86
N ARG A 32 -0.16 -0.04 1.30
CA ARG A 32 -0.06 -0.79 2.56
C ARG A 32 1.33 -0.65 3.15
N ILE A 33 1.41 -0.60 4.47
CA ILE A 33 2.66 -0.75 5.22
C ILE A 33 2.51 -2.00 6.08
N THR A 34 3.44 -2.95 5.91
CA THR A 34 3.48 -4.19 6.67
C THR A 34 4.81 -4.27 7.42
N PRO A 35 4.83 -4.45 8.75
CA PRO A 35 6.07 -4.71 9.48
C PRO A 35 6.71 -6.00 8.98
N ALA A 36 8.01 -5.98 8.68
CA ALA A 36 8.75 -7.14 8.17
C ALA A 36 9.60 -7.84 9.24
N GLY A 37 9.65 -7.28 10.45
CA GLY A 37 10.47 -7.76 11.56
C GLY A 37 11.69 -6.87 11.81
N GLY A 38 12.14 -6.83 13.06
CA GLY A 38 13.19 -5.91 13.51
C GLY A 38 12.81 -4.45 13.25
N ASP A 39 13.76 -3.69 12.69
CA ASP A 39 13.60 -2.27 12.35
C ASP A 39 13.21 -2.05 10.88
N SER A 40 12.51 -3.00 10.27
CA SER A 40 12.15 -2.95 8.85
C SER A 40 10.66 -3.13 8.56
N SER A 41 10.21 -2.46 7.50
CA SER A 41 8.83 -2.45 7.03
C SER A 41 8.82 -2.60 5.51
N ILE A 42 7.82 -3.32 5.00
CA ILE A 42 7.51 -3.43 3.57
C ILE A 42 6.38 -2.47 3.25
N ILE A 43 6.63 -1.57 2.30
CA ILE A 43 5.62 -0.67 1.74
C ILE A 43 5.16 -1.22 0.40
N LEU A 44 3.86 -1.47 0.26
CA LEU A 44 3.20 -1.73 -1.00
C LEU A 44 2.77 -0.40 -1.62
N LEU A 45 3.17 -0.17 -2.87
CA LEU A 45 2.85 1.04 -3.60
C LEU A 45 1.77 0.79 -4.66
N GLY A 46 0.91 1.77 -4.81
CA GLY A 46 0.02 1.90 -5.96
C GLY A 46 0.52 2.95 -6.95
N ARG A 47 0.15 2.78 -8.22
CA ARG A 47 0.36 3.76 -9.29
C ARG A 47 -0.97 4.43 -9.63
N GLY A 48 -0.92 5.61 -10.23
CA GLY A 48 -2.11 6.35 -10.67
C GLY A 48 -2.83 7.05 -9.51
N THR A 49 -4.15 7.17 -9.62
CA THR A 49 -4.96 7.90 -8.64
C THR A 49 -5.11 7.10 -7.34
N PRO A 50 -4.75 7.64 -6.17
CA PRO A 50 -5.01 6.98 -4.90
C PRO A 50 -6.52 6.80 -4.72
N PRO A 51 -6.98 5.66 -4.16
CA PRO A 51 -8.39 5.49 -3.85
C PRO A 51 -8.78 6.57 -2.84
N THR A 52 -9.77 7.38 -3.18
CA THR A 52 -10.34 8.47 -2.36
C THR A 52 -10.92 7.96 -1.04
N ASP A 53 -11.06 6.64 -0.89
CA ASP A 53 -11.67 6.01 0.25
C ASP A 53 -10.77 4.92 0.86
N ASN A 54 -10.75 4.88 2.19
CA ASN A 54 -10.03 3.89 2.98
C ASN A 54 -10.73 2.51 2.96
N ARG A 55 -11.73 2.32 2.10
CA ARG A 55 -12.34 1.03 1.80
C ARG A 55 -11.30 0.10 1.19
N ARG A 56 -10.68 -0.65 2.09
CA ARG A 56 -10.21 -2.03 1.93
C ARG A 56 -10.80 -2.59 0.63
N ARG A 57 -9.96 -2.87 -0.37
CA ARG A 57 -10.32 -3.81 -1.43
C ARG A 57 -10.63 -5.13 -0.73
N THR A 58 -11.89 -5.36 -0.39
CA THR A 58 -12.45 -6.69 -0.23
C THR A 58 -12.41 -7.28 -1.64
N GLY A 59 -11.22 -7.75 -2.04
CA GLY A 59 -11.09 -8.56 -3.24
C GLY A 59 -11.96 -9.80 -3.02
N GLY A 60 -12.94 -9.98 -3.89
CA GLY A 60 -13.74 -11.19 -3.97
C GLY A 60 -14.76 -11.34 -2.86
N MET A 61 -15.88 -10.61 -2.96
CA MET A 61 -17.14 -11.25 -2.65
C MET A 61 -17.24 -12.42 -3.63
N PHE A 62 -16.90 -13.63 -3.19
CA PHE A 62 -17.37 -14.82 -3.90
C PHE A 62 -18.88 -14.73 -3.81
N ASP A 63 -19.48 -14.35 -4.93
CA ASP A 63 -20.91 -14.48 -5.14
C ASP A 63 -21.23 -15.98 -5.06
N CYS A 64 -21.55 -16.45 -3.85
CA CYS A 64 -22.28 -17.70 -3.70
C CYS A 64 -23.72 -17.40 -4.10
N SER A 65 -23.98 -17.39 -5.41
CA SER A 65 -25.31 -17.54 -5.96
C SER A 65 -25.89 -18.89 -5.48
N PRO A 66 -27.08 -18.93 -4.87
CA PRO A 66 -27.77 -20.19 -4.63
C PRO A 66 -28.44 -20.66 -5.93
N ALA A 67 -28.16 -21.91 -6.31
CA ALA A 67 -29.00 -22.69 -7.23
C ALA A 67 -29.48 -23.94 -6.49
#